data_AF-A0A3M2CNT0-F1
#
_entry.id   AF-A0A3M2CNT0-F1
#
_cell.length_a   1.000
_cell.length_b   1.000
_cell.length_c   1.000
_cell.angle_alpha   90.00
_cell.angle_beta   90.00
_cell.angle_gamma   90.00
#
_symmetry.space_group_name_H-M   'P 1'
#
loop_
_entity.id
_entity.type
_entity.pdbx_description
1 polymer ?
#
loop_
_entity_poly.entity_id
_entity_poly.type
_entity_poly.pdbx_seq_one_letter_code
_entity_poly.pdbx_strand_id
1 'polypeptide(L)'
;MSSVNLVTDRSSKNRVYRVGFCAAVLVTFLASLASGSERSQLVRETSVTLAQIVARQIGNYQRIRTARGQVVWREEIYTTPTTAPPLRVIQFAFDTTGSVNLVLAWDGKSRLPRQKEKPDWSRVLAAFLVEGENVYQIRPPTKDQIPSISWTPFNPDVHGRNPLVRFHPALLGDETIALADLARVQEQMRARISIAEIGSRADPRIRVSFTNPERPNELLYYLINPQKGWLPEFIGRYSGNRCLFQTSILIGKTANGVWIPSRRTKLEYNSNGEVSRREEWYYLDLSVNERLPAQQISFAYFHLPPEAFPQRVQTNAPSSEMKSSPSTQRALPRATAAARQNSGITGRGRPPGAPQKQQGVPPEAAPLPTPKSR
;
A
#
# COMPACT_ATOMS: atom_id res chain seq x y z
N MET A 1 -16.18 -29.52 13.94
CA MET A 1 -15.53 -28.21 13.71
C MET A 1 -15.46 -27.99 12.22
N SER A 2 -16.22 -27.01 11.71
CA SER A 2 -16.60 -26.91 10.30
C SER A 2 -15.48 -26.34 9.43
N SER A 3 -14.99 -27.16 8.50
CA SER A 3 -14.09 -26.79 7.41
C SER A 3 -14.89 -26.14 6.28
N VAL A 4 -14.53 -24.93 5.86
CA VAL A 4 -15.17 -24.23 4.74
C VAL A 4 -14.47 -24.61 3.43
N ASN A 5 -15.23 -25.21 2.51
CA ASN A 5 -14.77 -25.56 1.17
C ASN A 5 -14.69 -24.30 0.29
N LEU A 6 -13.50 -24.00 -0.25
CA LEU A 6 -13.36 -23.18 -1.45
C LEU A 6 -14.04 -23.94 -2.60
N VAL A 7 -15.20 -23.44 -3.06
CA VAL A 7 -15.90 -24.00 -4.22
C VAL A 7 -15.04 -23.72 -5.45
N THR A 8 -14.27 -24.73 -5.86
CA THR A 8 -13.69 -24.82 -7.19
C THR A 8 -14.63 -25.71 -8.00
N ASP A 9 -15.17 -25.16 -9.09
CA ASP A 9 -16.01 -25.89 -10.02
C ASP A 9 -15.19 -27.04 -10.62
N ARG A 10 -15.60 -28.28 -10.30
CA ARG A 10 -14.96 -29.52 -10.73
C ARG A 10 -15.60 -29.98 -12.03
N SER A 11 -14.99 -29.63 -13.15
CA SER A 11 -15.14 -30.36 -14.40
C SER A 11 -13.88 -30.24 -15.26
N SER A 12 -12.93 -31.16 -15.08
CA SER A 12 -12.41 -32.00 -16.17
C SER A 12 -11.11 -32.71 -15.75
N LYS A 13 -11.22 -34.04 -15.67
CA LYS A 13 -10.24 -35.12 -15.85
C LYS A 13 -8.76 -34.76 -16.03
N ASN A 14 -7.93 -35.45 -15.23
CA ASN A 14 -6.50 -35.71 -15.42
C ASN A 14 -6.04 -35.65 -16.88
N ARG A 15 -5.28 -34.60 -17.21
CA ARG A 15 -4.26 -34.65 -18.26
C ARG A 15 -3.05 -33.88 -17.78
N VAL A 16 -1.93 -34.59 -17.71
CA VAL A 16 -0.60 -34.00 -17.57
C VAL A 16 -0.34 -33.18 -18.83
N TYR A 17 -0.48 -31.86 -18.73
CA TYR A 17 -0.04 -30.95 -19.80
C TYR A 17 1.35 -30.45 -19.46
N ARG A 18 2.32 -30.88 -20.26
CA ARG A 18 3.68 -30.31 -20.29
C ARG A 18 3.57 -28.78 -20.43
N VAL A 19 4.33 -28.07 -19.60
CA VAL A 19 4.42 -26.61 -19.58
C VAL A 19 5.05 -26.13 -20.90
N GLY A 20 4.19 -25.80 -21.85
CA GLY A 20 4.56 -25.27 -23.17
C GLY A 20 3.57 -24.23 -23.69
N PHE A 21 2.80 -23.57 -22.80
CA PHE A 21 1.63 -22.79 -23.20
C PHE A 21 1.70 -21.27 -22.93
N CYS A 22 2.81 -20.72 -22.44
CA CYS A 22 2.86 -19.28 -22.07
C CYS A 22 3.52 -18.33 -23.10
N ALA A 23 4.19 -18.82 -24.14
CA ALA A 23 4.70 -17.95 -25.20
C ALA A 23 3.69 -17.76 -26.35
N ALA A 24 2.94 -18.81 -26.69
CA ALA A 24 2.02 -18.77 -27.83
C ALA A 24 0.83 -17.83 -27.59
N VAL A 25 0.20 -17.82 -26.40
CA VAL A 25 -1.00 -16.98 -26.16
C VAL A 25 -0.67 -15.48 -26.19
N LEU A 26 0.51 -15.08 -25.71
CA LEU A 26 0.93 -13.67 -25.72
C LEU A 26 1.40 -13.22 -27.12
N VAL A 27 2.09 -14.09 -27.87
CA VAL A 27 2.48 -13.82 -29.26
C VAL A 27 1.27 -13.81 -30.18
N THR A 28 0.25 -14.65 -29.97
CA THR A 28 -1.00 -14.58 -30.76
C THR A 28 -1.83 -13.34 -30.42
N PHE A 29 -1.82 -12.85 -29.17
CA PHE A 29 -2.55 -11.62 -28.81
C PHE A 29 -1.87 -10.35 -29.38
N LEU A 30 -0.53 -10.28 -29.32
CA LEU A 30 0.24 -9.20 -29.95
C LEU A 30 0.26 -9.33 -31.49
N ALA A 31 0.26 -10.55 -32.04
CA ALA A 31 0.10 -10.77 -33.47
C ALA A 31 -1.32 -10.47 -33.95
N SER A 32 -2.37 -10.67 -33.14
CA SER A 32 -3.74 -10.24 -33.48
C SER A 32 -3.94 -8.73 -33.45
N LEU A 33 -3.04 -7.99 -32.81
CA LEU A 33 -2.94 -6.54 -32.92
C LEU A 33 -2.17 -6.10 -34.19
N ALA A 34 -1.41 -7.00 -34.81
CA ALA A 34 -0.60 -6.74 -36.02
C ALA A 34 -1.16 -7.39 -37.30
N SER A 35 -1.97 -8.44 -37.20
CA SER A 35 -2.69 -9.07 -38.30
C SER A 35 -4.16 -8.73 -38.18
N GLY A 36 -4.65 -7.94 -39.15
CA GLY A 36 -6.00 -7.40 -39.18
C GLY A 36 -7.09 -8.46 -39.30
N SER A 37 -7.43 -9.13 -38.19
CA SER A 37 -8.72 -9.79 -38.03
C SER A 37 -9.54 -9.01 -37.00
N GLU A 38 -10.55 -8.32 -37.49
CA GLU A 38 -11.48 -7.46 -36.76
C GLU A 38 -12.27 -8.22 -35.68
N ARG A 39 -11.69 -8.37 -34.50
CA ARG A 39 -12.45 -8.17 -33.26
C ARG A 39 -11.96 -6.85 -32.70
N SER A 40 -12.57 -5.77 -33.17
CA SER A 40 -12.33 -4.40 -32.72
C SER A 40 -12.39 -4.36 -31.19
N GLN A 41 -11.24 -4.44 -30.52
CA GLN A 41 -11.14 -4.06 -29.12
C GLN A 41 -11.51 -2.60 -29.09
N LEU A 42 -12.67 -2.34 -28.50
CA LEU A 42 -13.32 -1.06 -28.60
C LEU A 42 -12.64 -0.14 -27.59
N VAL A 43 -11.53 0.47 -28.00
CA VAL A 43 -10.79 1.43 -27.18
C VAL A 43 -11.57 2.74 -27.20
N ARG A 44 -12.17 3.09 -26.06
CA ARG A 44 -12.89 4.36 -25.90
C ARG A 44 -12.24 5.16 -24.78
N GLU A 45 -12.01 6.44 -25.04
CA GLU A 45 -11.75 7.38 -23.95
C GLU A 45 -12.96 7.36 -23.01
N THR A 46 -12.66 7.31 -21.71
CA THR A 46 -13.67 7.22 -20.66
C THR A 46 -13.68 8.48 -19.82
N SER A 47 -14.85 8.82 -19.27
CA SER A 47 -14.99 9.91 -18.30
C SER A 47 -14.49 9.51 -16.91
N VAL A 48 -14.15 8.23 -16.71
CA VAL A 48 -13.60 7.74 -15.44
C VAL A 48 -12.23 8.34 -15.18
N THR A 49 -12.05 8.93 -14.01
CA THR A 49 -10.77 9.52 -13.60
C THR A 49 -9.94 8.58 -12.74
N LEU A 50 -8.62 8.79 -12.70
CA LEU A 50 -7.73 8.05 -11.82
C LEU A 50 -8.13 8.19 -10.34
N ALA A 51 -8.51 9.40 -9.91
CA ALA A 51 -9.03 9.64 -8.57
C ALA A 51 -10.29 8.80 -8.25
N GLN A 52 -11.23 8.64 -9.19
CA GLN A 52 -12.41 7.79 -9.00
C GLN A 52 -12.02 6.31 -8.86
N ILE A 53 -11.09 5.82 -9.68
CA ILE A 53 -10.57 4.45 -9.61
C ILE A 53 -9.98 4.20 -8.21
N VAL A 54 -9.07 5.08 -7.77
CA VAL A 54 -8.42 4.97 -6.46
C VAL A 54 -9.43 5.05 -5.31
N ALA A 55 -10.40 5.96 -5.38
CA ALA A 55 -11.45 6.06 -4.36
C ALA A 55 -12.27 4.76 -4.24
N ARG A 56 -12.55 4.07 -5.36
CA ARG A 56 -13.24 2.77 -5.35
C ARG A 56 -12.38 1.67 -4.74
N GLN A 57 -11.07 1.64 -5.04
CA GLN A 57 -10.13 0.70 -4.42
C GLN A 57 -10.05 0.90 -2.91
N ILE A 58 -9.89 2.16 -2.47
CA ILE A 58 -9.87 2.53 -1.05
C ILE A 58 -11.18 2.10 -0.37
N GLY A 59 -12.33 2.43 -0.97
CA GLY A 59 -13.63 2.04 -0.43
C GLY A 59 -13.81 0.53 -0.33
N ASN A 60 -13.27 -0.24 -1.29
CA ASN A 60 -13.26 -1.70 -1.22
C ASN A 60 -12.42 -2.21 -0.04
N TYR A 61 -11.21 -1.68 0.16
CA TYR A 61 -10.30 -2.11 1.23
C TYR A 61 -10.70 -1.62 2.63
N GLN A 62 -11.34 -0.47 2.75
CA GLN A 62 -11.88 0.05 4.02
C GLN A 62 -12.96 -0.85 4.63
N ARG A 63 -13.54 -1.77 3.83
CA ARG A 63 -14.47 -2.80 4.32
C ARG A 63 -13.75 -3.89 5.11
N ILE A 64 -12.41 -3.96 5.05
CA ILE A 64 -11.60 -4.88 5.86
C ILE A 64 -11.20 -4.18 7.16
N ARG A 65 -11.82 -4.59 8.26
CA ARG A 65 -11.55 -4.08 9.62
C ARG A 65 -10.57 -4.94 10.38
N THR A 66 -10.63 -6.25 10.14
CA THR A 66 -9.70 -7.23 10.69
C THR A 66 -9.32 -8.21 9.59
N ALA A 67 -8.10 -8.73 9.66
CA ALA A 67 -7.78 -9.95 8.94
C ALA A 67 -6.72 -10.75 9.66
N ARG A 68 -6.71 -12.06 9.42
CA ARG A 68 -5.61 -12.94 9.75
C ARG A 68 -5.40 -13.93 8.62
N GLY A 69 -4.17 -14.36 8.44
CA GLY A 69 -3.90 -15.51 7.61
C GLY A 69 -2.43 -15.74 7.33
N GLN A 70 -2.18 -16.44 6.24
CA GLN A 70 -0.86 -16.87 5.81
C GLN A 70 -0.67 -16.59 4.32
N VAL A 71 0.44 -15.94 4.00
CA VAL A 71 0.89 -15.71 2.63
C VAL A 71 2.13 -16.52 2.37
N VAL A 72 2.09 -17.35 1.33
CA VAL A 72 3.30 -17.97 0.81
C VAL A 72 3.93 -16.99 -0.17
N TRP A 73 5.21 -16.69 0.01
CA TRP A 73 5.97 -15.79 -0.84
C TRP A 73 7.19 -16.52 -1.40
N ARG A 74 7.30 -16.54 -2.72
CA ARG A 74 8.41 -17.12 -3.46
C ARG A 74 9.14 -16.04 -4.24
N GLU A 75 10.46 -16.09 -4.20
CA GLU A 75 11.33 -15.19 -4.93
C GLU A 75 12.46 -16.01 -5.56
N GLU A 76 12.58 -15.87 -6.87
CA GLU A 76 13.62 -16.50 -7.67
C GLU A 76 14.40 -15.41 -8.39
N ILE A 77 15.71 -15.35 -8.16
CA ILE A 77 16.62 -14.44 -8.87
C ILE A 77 17.55 -15.32 -9.70
N TYR A 78 17.51 -15.12 -11.01
CA TYR A 78 18.25 -15.95 -11.97
C TYR A 78 19.62 -15.37 -12.33
N THR A 79 19.86 -14.10 -12.00
CA THR A 79 21.08 -13.37 -12.36
C THR A 79 22.18 -13.41 -11.31
N THR A 80 21.82 -13.59 -10.04
CA THR A 80 22.76 -13.57 -8.92
C THR A 80 22.38 -14.59 -7.84
N PRO A 81 23.36 -15.28 -7.23
CA PRO A 81 23.10 -16.09 -6.04
C PRO A 81 22.56 -15.22 -4.91
N THR A 82 21.48 -15.65 -4.27
CA THR A 82 20.85 -14.93 -3.14
C THR A 82 21.03 -15.69 -1.84
N THR A 83 21.30 -14.96 -0.76
CA THR A 83 21.38 -15.52 0.60
C THR A 83 20.01 -15.66 1.26
N ALA A 84 19.01 -14.91 0.82
CA ALA A 84 17.66 -15.01 1.36
C ALA A 84 16.98 -16.30 0.86
N PRO A 85 16.26 -17.04 1.72
CA PRO A 85 15.58 -18.25 1.28
C PRO A 85 14.54 -17.89 0.19
N PRO A 86 14.49 -18.67 -0.89
CA PRO A 86 13.64 -18.38 -2.05
C PRO A 86 12.16 -18.55 -1.73
N LEU A 87 11.83 -19.16 -0.59
CA LEU A 87 10.45 -19.43 -0.19
C LEU A 87 10.26 -19.09 1.29
N ARG A 88 9.21 -18.32 1.55
CA ARG A 88 8.89 -17.73 2.86
C ARG A 88 7.40 -17.85 3.11
N VAL A 89 7.02 -17.86 4.38
CA VAL A 89 5.63 -17.77 4.81
C VAL A 89 5.51 -16.56 5.72
N ILE A 90 4.58 -15.66 5.39
CA ILE A 90 4.22 -14.51 6.20
C ILE A 90 2.93 -14.86 6.91
N GLN A 91 3.00 -15.04 8.23
CA GLN A 91 1.82 -15.10 9.07
C GLN A 91 1.50 -13.68 9.53
N PHE A 92 0.24 -13.29 9.40
CA PHE A 92 -0.19 -11.95 9.78
C PHE A 92 -1.53 -11.97 10.51
N ALA A 93 -1.71 -11.00 11.37
CA ALA A 93 -3.00 -10.62 11.92
C ALA A 93 -3.02 -9.10 12.08
N PHE A 94 -4.14 -8.45 11.79
CA PHE A 94 -4.31 -7.03 12.06
C PHE A 94 -5.74 -6.69 12.40
N ASP A 95 -5.88 -5.61 13.15
CA ASP A 95 -7.11 -4.88 13.31
C ASP A 95 -6.88 -3.38 13.08
N THR A 96 -7.85 -2.56 13.49
CA THR A 96 -7.77 -1.10 13.34
C THR A 96 -6.68 -0.45 14.21
N THR A 97 -6.20 -1.13 15.24
CA THR A 97 -5.32 -0.58 16.29
C THR A 97 -3.92 -1.18 16.31
N GLY A 98 -3.74 -2.38 15.74
CA GLY A 98 -2.45 -3.05 15.75
C GLY A 98 -2.33 -4.15 14.71
N SER A 99 -1.13 -4.69 14.60
CA SER A 99 -0.84 -5.81 13.71
C SER A 99 0.32 -6.64 14.20
N VAL A 100 0.26 -7.94 13.95
CA VAL A 100 1.36 -8.87 14.11
C VAL A 100 1.79 -9.37 12.73
N ASN A 101 3.09 -9.45 12.51
CA ASN A 101 3.70 -10.07 11.35
C ASN A 101 4.84 -11.00 11.77
N LEU A 102 4.83 -12.22 11.26
CA LEU A 102 5.87 -13.21 11.47
C LEU A 102 6.29 -13.80 10.12
N VAL A 103 7.54 -13.58 9.75
CA VAL A 103 8.13 -14.05 8.49
C VAL A 103 9.01 -15.25 8.78
N LEU A 104 8.68 -16.38 8.15
CA LEU A 104 9.34 -17.66 8.36
C LEU A 104 9.99 -18.15 7.07
N ALA A 105 11.20 -18.69 7.16
CA ALA A 105 11.79 -19.46 6.08
C ALA A 105 10.99 -20.76 5.87
N TRP A 106 10.74 -21.14 4.62
CA TRP A 106 10.05 -22.37 4.29
C TRP A 106 10.76 -23.13 3.17
N ASP A 107 10.88 -24.43 3.33
CA ASP A 107 11.53 -25.36 2.40
C ASP A 107 10.55 -25.94 1.35
N GLY A 108 9.25 -25.59 1.45
CA GLY A 108 8.19 -26.09 0.58
C GLY A 108 7.74 -27.52 0.89
N LYS A 109 8.34 -28.19 1.88
CA LYS A 109 8.10 -29.60 2.23
C LYS A 109 7.66 -29.77 3.68
N SER A 110 8.29 -29.02 4.58
CA SER A 110 7.94 -28.96 5.99
C SER A 110 6.49 -28.53 6.14
N ARG A 111 5.82 -29.08 7.16
CA ARG A 111 4.46 -28.66 7.52
C ARG A 111 4.43 -27.14 7.73
N LEU A 112 3.44 -26.50 7.10
CA LEU A 112 3.18 -25.09 7.30
C LEU A 112 2.75 -24.86 8.76
N PRO A 113 3.45 -23.99 9.51
CA PRO A 113 3.14 -23.76 10.91
C PRO A 113 1.75 -23.13 11.00
N ARG A 114 0.89 -23.61 11.90
CA ARG A 114 -0.42 -22.98 12.12
C ARG A 114 -0.23 -21.69 12.93
N GLN A 115 -1.06 -20.68 12.71
CA GLN A 115 -0.98 -19.41 13.45
C GLN A 115 -1.09 -19.53 14.98
N LYS A 116 -1.64 -20.64 15.50
CA LYS A 116 -1.83 -20.86 16.96
C LYS A 116 -0.68 -21.63 17.61
N GLU A 117 0.27 -22.11 16.81
CA GLU A 117 1.39 -22.91 17.30
C GLU A 117 2.55 -21.99 17.70
N LYS A 118 3.31 -22.40 18.71
CA LYS A 118 4.52 -21.69 19.11
C LYS A 118 5.44 -21.51 17.89
N PRO A 119 5.91 -20.29 17.59
CA PRO A 119 6.85 -20.08 16.50
C PRO A 119 8.11 -20.93 16.65
N ASP A 120 8.51 -21.58 15.56
CA ASP A 120 9.85 -22.15 15.45
C ASP A 120 10.84 -21.01 15.20
N TRP A 121 11.40 -20.48 16.28
CA TRP A 121 12.34 -19.36 16.26
C TRP A 121 13.58 -19.60 15.40
N SER A 122 13.97 -20.86 15.16
CA SER A 122 15.10 -21.19 14.29
C SER A 122 14.84 -20.83 12.81
N ARG A 123 13.56 -20.73 12.43
CA ARG A 123 13.11 -20.42 11.06
C ARG A 123 12.61 -18.99 10.91
N VAL A 124 12.56 -18.21 12.00
CA VAL A 124 12.08 -16.82 11.96
C VAL A 124 13.11 -15.93 11.28
N LEU A 125 12.71 -15.31 10.18
CA LEU A 125 13.50 -14.31 9.45
C LEU A 125 13.24 -12.90 9.98
N ALA A 126 11.98 -12.62 10.35
CA ALA A 126 11.58 -11.36 10.95
C ALA A 126 10.28 -11.50 11.75
N ALA A 127 10.13 -10.70 12.81
CA ALA A 127 8.94 -10.67 13.64
C ALA A 127 8.65 -9.24 14.10
N PHE A 128 7.42 -8.77 13.89
CA PHE A 128 7.01 -7.41 14.18
C PHE A 128 5.64 -7.37 14.86
N LEU A 129 5.50 -6.48 15.84
CA LEU A 129 4.23 -6.05 16.40
C LEU A 129 4.12 -4.54 16.20
N VAL A 130 2.98 -4.09 15.68
CA VAL A 130 2.61 -2.68 15.66
C VAL A 130 1.47 -2.52 16.66
N GLU A 131 1.65 -1.64 17.64
CA GLU A 131 0.64 -1.33 18.65
C GLU A 131 0.66 0.18 18.89
N GLY A 132 -0.44 0.86 18.54
CA GLY A 132 -0.52 2.31 18.56
C GLY A 132 0.56 2.95 17.68
N GLU A 133 1.34 3.85 18.28
CA GLU A 133 2.41 4.60 17.59
C GLU A 133 3.77 3.90 17.59
N ASN A 134 3.84 2.62 18.00
CA ASN A 134 5.10 1.90 18.14
C ASN A 134 5.17 0.70 17.21
N VAL A 135 6.38 0.48 16.67
CA VAL A 135 6.78 -0.75 15.98
C VAL A 135 7.79 -1.47 16.85
N TYR A 136 7.43 -2.65 17.32
CA TYR A 136 8.29 -3.55 18.07
C TYR A 136 8.86 -4.60 17.13
N GLN A 137 10.18 -4.63 17.00
CA GLN A 137 10.92 -5.71 16.35
C GLN A 137 11.28 -6.74 17.41
N ILE A 138 10.82 -7.97 17.23
CA ILE A 138 11.16 -9.11 18.08
C ILE A 138 12.29 -9.86 17.40
N ARG A 139 13.45 -9.94 18.07
CA ARG A 139 14.62 -10.65 17.53
C ARG A 139 14.69 -12.05 18.14
N PRO A 140 15.00 -13.07 17.32
CA PRO A 140 15.15 -14.43 17.81
C PRO A 140 16.25 -14.47 18.89
N PRO A 141 16.14 -15.39 19.85
CA PRO A 141 17.15 -15.55 20.88
C PRO A 141 18.44 -16.12 20.28
N THR A 142 19.58 -15.50 20.59
CA THR A 142 20.90 -16.13 20.40
C THR A 142 21.14 -17.06 21.58
N LYS A 143 21.36 -18.37 21.33
CA LYS A 143 21.67 -19.46 22.30
C LYS A 143 21.53 -19.10 23.78
N ASP A 144 20.55 -19.70 24.46
CA ASP A 144 20.24 -19.56 25.90
C ASP A 144 19.81 -18.15 26.37
N GLN A 145 19.71 -17.16 25.48
CA GLN A 145 19.23 -15.83 25.81
C GLN A 145 17.71 -15.67 25.61
N ILE A 146 17.13 -14.74 26.35
CA ILE A 146 15.74 -14.29 26.17
C ILE A 146 15.66 -13.51 24.84
N PRO A 147 14.61 -13.68 24.02
CA PRO A 147 14.40 -12.88 22.81
C PRO A 147 14.42 -11.39 23.13
N SER A 148 15.16 -10.59 22.35
CA SER A 148 15.25 -9.15 22.57
C SER A 148 14.16 -8.41 21.79
N ILE A 149 13.57 -7.39 22.42
CA ILE A 149 12.56 -6.54 21.82
C ILE A 149 13.13 -5.12 21.73
N SER A 150 13.25 -4.62 20.50
CA SER A 150 13.57 -3.22 20.24
C SER A 150 12.35 -2.52 19.66
N TRP A 151 12.16 -1.24 19.96
CA TRP A 151 11.04 -0.48 19.43
C TRP A 151 11.49 0.80 18.73
N THR A 152 10.69 1.24 17.77
CA THR A 152 10.81 2.53 17.09
C THR A 152 9.42 3.14 16.91
N PRO A 153 9.31 4.48 16.81
CA PRO A 153 8.05 5.13 16.45
C PRO A 153 7.55 4.68 15.07
N PHE A 154 6.23 4.57 14.91
CA PHE A 154 5.60 4.23 13.64
C PHE A 154 5.79 5.36 12.63
N ASN A 155 6.49 5.07 11.54
CA ASN A 155 6.59 5.94 10.37
C ASN A 155 5.69 5.39 9.25
N PRO A 156 4.61 6.09 8.87
CA PRO A 156 3.70 5.65 7.80
C PRO A 156 4.37 5.44 6.44
N ASP A 157 5.39 6.23 6.11
CA ASP A 157 6.06 6.16 4.80
C ASP A 157 7.01 4.95 4.71
N VAL A 158 7.58 4.54 5.84
CA VAL A 158 8.51 3.40 5.92
C VAL A 158 7.77 2.10 6.24
N HIS A 159 6.93 2.11 7.28
CA HIS A 159 6.29 0.91 7.82
C HIS A 159 4.93 0.63 7.18
N GLY A 160 4.16 1.68 6.84
CA GLY A 160 2.82 1.54 6.28
C GLY A 160 2.78 0.92 4.88
N ARG A 161 3.90 0.95 4.15
CA ARG A 161 4.06 0.39 2.80
C ARG A 161 4.83 -0.92 2.79
N ASN A 162 5.34 -1.37 3.93
CA ASN A 162 6.16 -2.57 4.01
C ASN A 162 5.31 -3.76 4.47
N PRO A 163 4.95 -4.70 3.56
CA PRO A 163 4.11 -5.85 3.90
C PRO A 163 4.80 -6.82 4.87
N LEU A 164 6.11 -6.68 5.10
CA LEU A 164 6.85 -7.48 6.08
C LEU A 164 6.74 -6.91 7.51
N VAL A 165 6.39 -5.62 7.65
CA VAL A 165 6.26 -4.94 8.95
C VAL A 165 4.79 -4.84 9.35
N ARG A 166 3.94 -4.33 8.44
CA ARG A 166 2.50 -4.16 8.65
C ARG A 166 1.73 -4.67 7.44
N PHE A 167 1.48 -5.97 7.42
CA PHE A 167 0.70 -6.57 6.35
C PHE A 167 -0.77 -6.11 6.37
N HIS A 168 -1.24 -5.64 5.23
CA HIS A 168 -2.65 -5.42 4.92
C HIS A 168 -2.93 -5.98 3.51
N PRO A 169 -4.05 -6.65 3.24
CA PRO A 169 -4.37 -7.21 1.93
C PRO A 169 -4.25 -6.23 0.76
N ALA A 170 -4.51 -4.94 1.01
CA ALA A 170 -4.32 -3.88 0.03
C ALA A 170 -2.88 -3.79 -0.49
N LEU A 171 -1.88 -3.98 0.38
CA LEU A 171 -0.45 -3.86 0.04
C LEU A 171 0.02 -4.93 -0.95
N LEU A 172 -0.75 -5.99 -1.14
CA LEU A 172 -0.41 -7.05 -2.07
C LEU A 172 -0.90 -6.78 -3.50
N GLY A 173 -1.87 -5.88 -3.66
CA GLY A 173 -2.39 -5.48 -4.97
C GLY A 173 -1.62 -4.33 -5.61
N ASP A 174 -0.81 -3.63 -4.82
CA ASP A 174 0.00 -2.51 -5.27
C ASP A 174 1.40 -3.01 -5.68
N GLU A 175 1.89 -2.48 -6.80
CA GLU A 175 3.30 -2.59 -7.17
C GLU A 175 4.12 -1.53 -6.43
N THR A 176 5.46 -1.55 -6.61
CA THR A 176 6.37 -0.52 -6.09
C THR A 176 5.88 0.91 -6.37
N ILE A 177 5.15 1.10 -7.47
CA ILE A 177 4.42 2.34 -7.75
C ILE A 177 2.93 2.03 -7.56
N ALA A 178 2.33 2.59 -6.51
CA ALA A 178 0.90 2.42 -6.24
C ALA A 178 0.06 3.42 -7.06
N LEU A 179 -1.13 3.01 -7.51
CA LEU A 179 -2.06 3.91 -8.20
C LEU A 179 -2.47 5.10 -7.31
N ALA A 180 -2.57 4.88 -6.00
CA ALA A 180 -2.87 5.92 -5.03
C ALA A 180 -1.78 7.00 -4.96
N ASP A 181 -0.50 6.63 -5.11
CA ASP A 181 0.61 7.59 -5.15
C ASP A 181 0.56 8.40 -6.45
N LEU A 182 0.32 7.74 -7.58
CA LEU A 182 0.16 8.41 -8.87
C LEU A 182 -1.05 9.36 -8.89
N ALA A 183 -2.13 9.03 -8.18
CA ALA A 183 -3.30 9.89 -8.04
C ALA A 183 -3.00 11.16 -7.25
N ARG A 184 -2.14 11.10 -6.21
CA ARG A 184 -1.77 12.29 -5.41
C ARG A 184 -1.03 13.34 -6.21
N VAL A 185 -0.25 12.92 -7.21
CA VAL A 185 0.52 13.81 -8.10
C VAL A 185 -0.14 14.01 -9.46
N GLN A 186 -1.40 13.55 -9.63
CA GLN A 186 -2.10 13.52 -10.91
C GLN A 186 -2.16 14.87 -11.62
N GLU A 187 -2.42 15.97 -10.90
CA GLU A 187 -2.52 17.31 -11.51
C GLU A 187 -1.21 17.74 -12.18
N GLN A 188 -0.06 17.35 -11.61
CA GLN A 188 1.27 17.60 -12.18
C GLN A 188 1.59 16.68 -13.36
N MET A 189 0.82 15.59 -13.52
CA MET A 189 1.01 14.54 -14.51
C MET A 189 -0.11 14.46 -15.55
N ARG A 190 -1.08 15.37 -15.58
CA ARG A 190 -2.33 15.19 -16.34
C ARG A 190 -2.13 14.89 -17.82
N ALA A 191 -1.20 15.57 -18.50
CA ALA A 191 -0.87 15.33 -19.91
C ALA A 191 -0.14 14.00 -20.17
N ARG A 192 0.24 13.29 -19.10
CA ARG A 192 1.08 12.08 -19.07
C ARG A 192 0.26 10.84 -18.69
N ILE A 193 -1.04 10.99 -18.46
CA ILE A 193 -1.95 9.93 -18.03
C ILE A 193 -3.02 9.75 -19.11
N SER A 194 -3.18 8.52 -19.60
CA SER A 194 -4.27 8.13 -20.51
C SER A 194 -5.11 7.05 -19.86
N ILE A 195 -6.44 7.23 -19.87
CA ILE A 195 -7.39 6.28 -19.32
C ILE A 195 -8.36 5.89 -20.44
N ALA A 196 -8.39 4.61 -20.76
CA ALA A 196 -9.25 4.09 -21.81
C ALA A 196 -10.00 2.86 -21.31
N GLU A 197 -11.26 2.74 -21.69
CA GLU A 197 -11.97 1.47 -21.63
C GLU A 197 -11.43 0.56 -22.73
N ILE A 198 -11.05 -0.65 -22.34
CA ILE A 198 -10.63 -1.72 -23.25
C ILE A 198 -11.43 -2.97 -22.92
N GLY A 199 -11.73 -3.80 -23.91
CA GLY A 199 -12.49 -5.04 -23.71
C GLY A 199 -13.97 -4.93 -24.08
N SER A 200 -14.79 -5.80 -23.50
CA SER A 200 -16.19 -5.98 -23.89
C SER A 200 -17.13 -5.71 -22.72
N ARG A 201 -18.45 -5.63 -22.97
CA ARG A 201 -19.45 -5.52 -21.89
C ARG A 201 -19.41 -6.70 -20.92
N ALA A 202 -19.08 -7.90 -21.42
CA ALA A 202 -18.99 -9.12 -20.61
C ALA A 202 -17.68 -9.21 -19.82
N ASP A 203 -16.63 -8.53 -20.29
CA ASP A 203 -15.31 -8.51 -19.65
C ASP A 203 -14.73 -7.09 -19.74
N PRO A 204 -15.27 -6.13 -18.97
CA PRO A 204 -14.84 -4.74 -19.06
C PRO A 204 -13.47 -4.58 -18.41
N ARG A 205 -12.59 -3.82 -19.05
CA ARG A 205 -11.31 -3.40 -18.48
C ARG A 205 -11.11 -1.91 -18.68
N ILE A 206 -10.36 -1.33 -17.76
CA ILE A 206 -9.88 0.05 -17.88
C ILE A 206 -8.37 -0.03 -17.92
N ARG A 207 -7.78 0.51 -18.98
CA ARG A 207 -6.35 0.70 -19.10
C ARG A 207 -6.00 2.09 -18.60
N VAL A 208 -5.20 2.16 -17.55
CA VAL A 208 -4.57 3.40 -17.09
C VAL A 208 -3.11 3.35 -17.52
N SER A 209 -2.68 4.30 -18.35
CA SER A 209 -1.32 4.38 -18.88
C SER A 209 -0.65 5.67 -18.43
N PHE A 210 0.62 5.59 -18.09
CA PHE A 210 1.48 6.67 -17.65
C PHE A 210 2.70 6.74 -18.57
N THR A 211 2.95 7.90 -19.16
CA THR A 211 4.14 8.15 -19.99
C THR A 211 5.06 9.15 -19.30
N ASN A 212 6.35 9.10 -19.59
CA ASN A 212 7.27 10.14 -19.14
C ASN A 212 7.62 11.05 -20.34
N PRO A 213 7.25 12.33 -20.38
CA PRO A 213 7.60 13.17 -21.52
C PRO A 213 9.10 13.48 -21.63
N GLU A 214 9.87 13.39 -20.54
CA GLU A 214 11.34 13.48 -20.60
C GLU A 214 11.95 12.19 -21.15
N ARG A 215 11.20 11.08 -21.12
CA ARG A 215 11.59 9.77 -21.65
C ARG A 215 10.39 9.15 -22.36
N PRO A 216 10.01 9.66 -23.55
CA PRO A 216 8.73 9.36 -24.19
C PRO A 216 8.52 7.88 -24.51
N ASN A 217 9.62 7.12 -24.54
CA ASN A 217 9.61 5.68 -24.74
C ASN A 217 9.30 4.90 -23.45
N GLU A 218 9.26 5.52 -22.28
CA GLU A 218 8.85 4.88 -21.03
C GLU A 218 7.33 4.87 -20.88
N LEU A 219 6.78 3.68 -20.64
CA LEU A 219 5.37 3.44 -20.42
C LEU A 219 5.18 2.58 -19.18
N LEU A 220 4.33 3.01 -18.25
CA LEU A 220 3.77 2.19 -17.18
C LEU A 220 2.26 2.07 -17.42
N TYR A 221 1.68 0.89 -17.29
CA TYR A 221 0.23 0.75 -17.39
C TYR A 221 -0.34 -0.28 -16.43
N TYR A 222 -1.63 -0.09 -16.13
CA TYR A 222 -2.45 -0.94 -15.29
C TYR A 222 -3.68 -1.36 -16.08
N LEU A 223 -4.03 -2.64 -16.05
CA LEU A 223 -5.31 -3.15 -16.53
C LEU A 223 -6.20 -3.44 -15.32
N ILE A 224 -7.26 -2.67 -15.20
CA ILE A 224 -8.14 -2.64 -14.04
C ILE A 224 -9.47 -3.25 -14.41
N ASN A 225 -10.01 -4.09 -13.54
CA ASN A 225 -11.32 -4.68 -13.71
C ASN A 225 -12.36 -3.95 -12.82
N PRO A 226 -13.23 -3.09 -13.39
CA PRO A 226 -14.23 -2.36 -12.61
C PRO A 226 -15.25 -3.27 -11.92
N GLN A 227 -15.46 -4.50 -12.40
CA GLN A 227 -16.36 -5.48 -11.78
C GLN A 227 -15.73 -6.20 -10.59
N LYS A 228 -14.40 -6.17 -10.44
CA LYS A 228 -13.66 -6.86 -9.37
C LYS A 228 -13.04 -5.87 -8.39
N GLY A 229 -13.88 -4.98 -7.86
CA GLY A 229 -13.46 -4.00 -6.86
C GLY A 229 -12.51 -2.93 -7.39
N TRP A 230 -12.49 -2.72 -8.71
CA TRP A 230 -11.58 -1.78 -9.38
C TRP A 230 -10.11 -2.13 -9.15
N LEU A 231 -9.81 -3.40 -8.92
CA LEU A 231 -8.46 -3.88 -8.67
C LEU A 231 -7.69 -4.13 -9.98
N PRO A 232 -6.37 -3.91 -9.99
CA PRO A 232 -5.52 -4.25 -11.12
C PRO A 232 -5.42 -5.78 -11.27
N GLU A 233 -5.60 -6.27 -12.49
CA GLU A 233 -5.33 -7.67 -12.86
C GLU A 233 -3.98 -7.80 -13.60
N PHE A 234 -3.50 -6.71 -14.18
CA PHE A 234 -2.22 -6.67 -14.84
C PHE A 234 -1.53 -5.31 -14.65
N ILE A 235 -0.21 -5.32 -14.49
CA ILE A 235 0.62 -4.12 -14.41
C ILE A 235 1.87 -4.35 -15.26
N GLY A 236 2.25 -3.41 -16.10
CA GLY A 236 3.41 -3.57 -16.98
C GLY A 236 4.20 -2.28 -17.12
N ARG A 237 5.53 -2.40 -17.21
CA ARG A 237 6.42 -1.28 -17.51
C ARG A 237 7.34 -1.59 -18.68
N TYR A 238 7.43 -0.65 -19.60
CA TYR A 238 8.25 -0.72 -20.81
C TYR A 238 9.16 0.50 -20.91
N SER A 239 10.28 0.31 -21.62
CA SER A 239 11.18 1.37 -22.06
C SER A 239 11.55 1.08 -23.51
N GLY A 240 10.97 1.86 -24.44
CA GLY A 240 10.92 1.53 -25.86
C GLY A 240 10.19 0.21 -26.07
N ASN A 241 10.79 -0.68 -26.86
CA ASN A 241 10.26 -2.02 -27.09
C ASN A 241 10.65 -3.03 -26.01
N ARG A 242 11.43 -2.60 -25.00
CA ARG A 242 11.90 -3.50 -23.93
C ARG A 242 10.90 -3.50 -22.78
N CYS A 243 10.41 -4.68 -22.46
CA CYS A 243 9.67 -4.93 -21.23
C CYS A 243 10.63 -4.91 -20.05
N LEU A 244 10.36 -4.09 -19.02
CA LEU A 244 11.16 -4.04 -17.79
C LEU A 244 10.58 -4.98 -16.74
N PHE A 245 9.27 -4.96 -16.56
CA PHE A 245 8.57 -5.92 -15.72
C PHE A 245 7.10 -6.09 -16.14
N GLN A 246 6.53 -7.22 -15.75
CA GLN A 246 5.10 -7.51 -15.84
C GLN A 246 4.63 -8.18 -14.56
N THR A 247 3.44 -7.80 -14.12
CA THR A 247 2.76 -8.37 -12.97
C THR A 247 1.37 -8.82 -13.39
N SER A 248 1.04 -10.07 -13.11
CA SER A 248 -0.31 -10.61 -13.23
C SER A 248 -0.88 -10.86 -11.84
N ILE A 249 -2.12 -10.43 -11.62
CA ILE A 249 -2.81 -10.53 -10.33
C ILE A 249 -4.15 -11.23 -10.55
N LEU A 250 -4.34 -12.36 -9.87
CA LEU A 250 -5.64 -12.99 -9.76
C LEU A 250 -6.42 -12.28 -8.65
N ILE A 251 -7.62 -11.82 -8.96
CA ILE A 251 -8.52 -11.19 -8.00
C ILE A 251 -9.55 -12.20 -7.50
N GLY A 252 -9.54 -12.44 -6.18
CA GLY A 252 -10.51 -13.26 -5.48
C GLY A 252 -11.58 -12.41 -4.78
N LYS A 253 -12.63 -13.09 -4.30
CA LYS A 253 -13.70 -12.49 -3.51
C LYS A 253 -13.82 -13.23 -2.18
N THR A 254 -13.76 -12.51 -1.08
CA THR A 254 -13.99 -13.07 0.25
C THR A 254 -15.45 -13.47 0.44
N ALA A 255 -15.74 -14.29 1.46
CA ALA A 255 -17.11 -14.71 1.79
C ALA A 255 -18.05 -13.53 2.10
N ASN A 256 -17.52 -12.44 2.68
CA ASN A 256 -18.26 -11.20 2.94
C ASN A 256 -18.27 -10.22 1.74
N GLY A 257 -17.88 -10.69 0.55
CA GLY A 257 -18.02 -9.97 -0.71
C GLY A 257 -17.05 -8.82 -0.92
N VAL A 258 -15.88 -8.84 -0.27
CA VAL A 258 -14.77 -7.91 -0.52
C VAL A 258 -13.88 -8.49 -1.62
N TRP A 259 -13.52 -7.67 -2.61
CA TRP A 259 -12.58 -8.09 -3.64
C TRP A 259 -11.16 -7.90 -3.14
N ILE A 260 -10.29 -8.86 -3.39
CA ILE A 260 -8.89 -8.82 -2.93
C ILE A 260 -7.96 -9.46 -3.97
N PRO A 261 -6.71 -9.00 -4.06
CA PRO A 261 -5.65 -9.75 -4.74
C PRO A 261 -5.48 -11.11 -4.07
N SER A 262 -5.70 -12.23 -4.76
CA SER A 262 -5.59 -13.58 -4.17
C SER A 262 -4.27 -14.27 -4.50
N ARG A 263 -3.68 -13.93 -5.65
CA ARG A 263 -2.37 -14.41 -6.09
C ARG A 263 -1.74 -13.36 -7.00
N ARG A 264 -0.42 -13.23 -6.92
CA ARG A 264 0.37 -12.41 -7.85
C ARG A 264 1.57 -13.19 -8.36
N THR A 265 1.90 -12.92 -9.61
CA THR A 265 3.17 -13.29 -10.23
C THR A 265 3.76 -12.05 -10.89
N LYS A 266 4.97 -11.67 -10.51
CA LYS A 266 5.76 -10.61 -11.14
C LYS A 266 6.99 -11.22 -11.80
N LEU A 267 7.28 -10.76 -13.00
CA LEU A 267 8.46 -11.08 -13.78
C LEU A 267 9.21 -9.78 -14.05
N GLU A 268 10.50 -9.76 -13.74
CA GLU A 268 11.42 -8.68 -14.13
C GLU A 268 12.36 -9.22 -15.19
N TYR A 269 12.76 -8.35 -16.13
CA TYR A 269 13.55 -8.73 -17.28
C TYR A 269 14.91 -8.00 -17.29
N ASN A 270 15.95 -8.70 -17.73
CA ASN A 270 17.27 -8.11 -17.94
C ASN A 270 17.34 -7.29 -19.24
N SER A 271 18.53 -6.75 -19.54
CA SER A 271 18.77 -5.99 -20.77
C SER A 271 18.55 -6.79 -22.05
N ASN A 272 18.66 -8.11 -21.99
CA ASN A 272 18.52 -9.03 -23.13
C ASN A 272 17.07 -9.48 -23.34
N GLY A 273 16.13 -9.05 -22.47
CA GLY A 273 14.74 -9.46 -22.52
C GLY A 273 14.47 -10.82 -21.88
N GLU A 274 15.43 -11.40 -21.18
CA GLU A 274 15.27 -12.66 -20.44
C GLU A 274 14.78 -12.36 -19.02
N VAL A 275 14.06 -13.31 -18.41
CA VAL A 275 13.59 -13.16 -17.02
C VAL A 275 14.79 -13.16 -16.07
N SER A 276 15.00 -12.06 -15.35
CA SER A 276 16.03 -11.91 -14.32
C SER A 276 15.53 -12.27 -12.93
N ARG A 277 14.24 -12.03 -12.66
CA ARG A 277 13.60 -12.31 -11.37
C ARG A 277 12.15 -12.69 -11.56
N ARG A 278 11.70 -13.66 -10.74
CA ARG A 278 10.30 -14.03 -10.58
C ARG A 278 9.91 -13.93 -9.12
N GLU A 279 8.86 -13.19 -8.85
CA GLU A 279 8.29 -13.05 -7.51
C GLU A 279 6.83 -13.51 -7.55
N GLU A 280 6.47 -14.45 -6.68
CA GLU A 280 5.11 -14.95 -6.56
C GLU A 280 4.64 -14.91 -5.12
N TRP A 281 3.38 -14.59 -4.92
CA TRP A 281 2.75 -14.83 -3.64
C TRP A 281 1.30 -15.27 -3.80
N TYR A 282 0.79 -16.00 -2.82
CA TYR A 282 -0.62 -16.37 -2.72
C TYR A 282 -1.05 -16.54 -1.26
N TYR A 283 -2.33 -16.34 -0.97
CA TYR A 283 -2.90 -16.71 0.32
C TYR A 283 -3.02 -18.22 0.43
N LEU A 284 -2.43 -18.79 1.47
CA LEU A 284 -2.72 -20.17 1.88
C LEU A 284 -4.05 -20.22 2.63
N ASP A 285 -4.25 -19.27 3.55
CA ASP A 285 -5.50 -19.02 4.23
C ASP A 285 -5.68 -17.50 4.42
N LEU A 286 -6.95 -17.10 4.56
CA LEU A 286 -7.33 -15.73 4.83
C LEU A 286 -8.72 -15.69 5.46
N SER A 287 -8.79 -15.11 6.65
CA SER A 287 -10.02 -14.74 7.33
C SER A 287 -10.12 -13.22 7.41
N VAL A 288 -11.26 -12.66 7.02
CA VAL A 288 -11.49 -11.20 6.92
C VAL A 288 -12.75 -10.84 7.70
N ASN A 289 -12.67 -9.78 8.51
CA ASN A 289 -13.77 -9.31 9.37
C ASN A 289 -14.28 -10.37 10.36
N GLU A 290 -13.40 -11.30 10.74
CA GLU A 290 -13.65 -12.21 11.85
C GLU A 290 -13.11 -11.61 13.15
N ARG A 291 -13.69 -12.02 14.27
CA ARG A 291 -13.18 -11.63 15.59
C ARG A 291 -11.79 -12.23 15.80
N LEU A 292 -10.81 -11.35 16.02
CA LEU A 292 -9.45 -11.74 16.41
C LEU A 292 -9.36 -11.82 17.94
N PRO A 293 -8.91 -12.95 18.51
CA PRO A 293 -8.55 -13.00 19.92
C PRO A 293 -7.41 -12.01 20.21
N ALA A 294 -7.44 -11.33 21.36
CA ALA A 294 -6.41 -10.34 21.73
C ALA A 294 -4.98 -10.92 21.74
N GLN A 295 -4.86 -12.21 22.03
CA GLN A 295 -3.58 -12.92 21.98
C GLN A 295 -2.98 -12.99 20.57
N GLN A 296 -3.80 -12.92 19.51
CA GLN A 296 -3.32 -13.01 18.13
C GLN A 296 -2.76 -11.70 17.55
N ILE A 297 -2.91 -10.60 18.28
CA ILE A 297 -2.53 -9.24 17.85
C ILE A 297 -1.69 -8.51 18.93
N SER A 298 -1.05 -9.28 19.81
CA SER A 298 -0.24 -8.76 20.92
C SER A 298 1.04 -9.56 21.06
N PHE A 299 1.90 -9.19 22.01
CA PHE A 299 3.13 -9.93 22.29
C PHE A 299 2.92 -11.41 22.63
N ALA A 300 1.73 -11.78 23.12
CA ALA A 300 1.37 -13.17 23.42
C ALA A 300 1.46 -14.08 22.18
N TYR A 301 1.27 -13.53 20.96
CA TYR A 301 1.39 -14.26 19.70
C TYR A 301 2.76 -14.93 19.56
N PHE A 302 3.81 -14.29 20.09
CA PHE A 302 5.19 -14.76 19.94
C PHE A 302 5.58 -15.81 20.99
N HIS A 303 4.71 -16.10 21.97
CA HIS A 303 5.00 -17.04 23.06
C HIS A 303 6.33 -16.75 23.78
N LEU A 304 6.62 -15.46 23.99
CA LEU A 304 7.79 -15.01 24.72
C LEU A 304 7.57 -15.12 26.24
N PRO A 305 8.64 -15.33 27.02
CA PRO A 305 8.54 -15.27 28.47
C PRO A 305 8.19 -13.84 28.92
N PRO A 306 7.42 -13.65 30.01
CA PRO A 306 6.95 -12.32 30.44
C PRO A 306 8.05 -11.28 30.64
N GLU A 307 9.24 -11.72 31.02
CA GLU A 307 10.43 -10.90 31.25
C GLU A 307 10.95 -10.24 29.97
N ALA A 308 10.59 -10.77 28.79
CA ALA A 308 10.93 -10.19 27.50
C ALA A 308 10.04 -8.99 27.13
N PHE A 309 8.85 -8.86 27.75
CA PHE A 309 7.93 -7.81 27.37
C PHE A 309 8.46 -6.45 27.82
N PRO A 310 8.39 -5.40 26.97
CA PRO A 310 8.77 -4.07 27.39
C PRO A 310 7.91 -3.69 28.60
N GLN A 311 8.56 -3.27 29.69
CA GLN A 311 7.85 -2.69 30.82
C GLN A 311 7.02 -1.53 30.27
N ARG A 312 5.69 -1.62 30.40
CA ARG A 312 4.81 -0.52 30.03
C ARG A 312 5.24 0.66 30.89
N VAL A 313 5.94 1.63 30.29
CA VAL A 313 6.12 2.93 30.91
C VAL A 313 4.71 3.47 31.06
N GLN A 314 4.21 3.51 32.29
CA GLN A 314 3.04 4.33 32.61
C GLN A 314 3.46 5.74 32.23
N THR A 315 3.05 6.21 31.06
CA THR A 315 3.04 7.64 30.78
C THR A 315 2.06 8.22 31.78
N ASN A 316 2.59 8.83 32.83
CA ASN A 316 1.81 9.59 33.79
C ASN A 316 0.91 10.53 33.00
N ALA A 317 -0.39 10.24 32.99
CA ALA A 317 -1.37 11.23 32.58
C ALA A 317 -1.11 12.46 33.46
N PRO A 318 -0.99 13.68 32.91
CA PRO A 318 -0.88 14.86 33.75
C PRO A 318 -2.14 14.92 34.61
N SER A 319 -1.94 14.89 35.93
CA SER A 319 -3.01 14.96 36.92
C SER A 319 -3.84 16.21 36.65
N SER A 320 -5.13 16.04 36.40
CA SER A 320 -6.09 17.13 36.40
C SER A 320 -6.29 17.62 37.83
N GLU A 321 -5.41 18.50 38.31
CA GLU A 321 -5.74 19.36 39.45
C GLU A 321 -5.73 20.82 38.98
N MET A 322 -6.93 21.29 38.63
CA MET A 322 -7.27 22.70 38.79
C MET A 322 -7.09 23.07 40.26
N LYS A 323 -6.07 23.87 40.57
CA LYS A 323 -6.13 24.78 41.71
C LYS A 323 -5.79 26.19 41.22
N SER A 324 -6.80 27.03 41.33
CA SER A 324 -6.81 28.47 41.10
C SER A 324 -5.72 29.20 41.88
N SER A 325 -5.12 30.19 41.21
CA SER A 325 -4.15 31.16 41.74
C SER A 325 -4.66 31.96 42.95
N PRO A 326 -3.75 32.66 43.64
CA PRO A 326 -3.91 34.10 43.74
C PRO A 326 -2.65 34.89 43.34
N SER A 327 -2.93 36.05 42.74
CA SER A 327 -2.02 37.07 42.22
C SER A 327 -1.35 37.93 43.30
N THR A 328 -0.08 38.31 43.10
CA THR A 328 0.43 39.64 43.50
C THR A 328 1.50 40.16 42.53
N GLN A 329 1.35 41.42 42.14
CA GLN A 329 2.09 42.20 41.15
C GLN A 329 3.54 42.54 41.54
N ARG A 330 4.43 42.71 40.55
CA ARG A 330 5.33 43.90 40.52
C ARG A 330 5.89 44.24 39.12
N ALA A 331 5.51 45.46 38.70
CA ALA A 331 6.07 46.44 37.77
C ALA A 331 7.20 46.08 36.77
N LEU A 332 6.95 46.41 35.49
CA LEU A 332 7.97 46.69 34.47
C LEU A 332 8.72 48.00 34.78
N PRO A 333 10.01 48.09 34.42
CA PRO A 333 10.64 49.36 34.04
C PRO A 333 10.80 49.48 32.51
N ARG A 334 10.48 50.69 32.05
CA ARG A 334 10.73 51.28 30.72
C ARG A 334 12.24 51.37 30.41
N ALA A 335 12.53 51.33 29.11
CA ALA A 335 13.85 51.53 28.50
C ALA A 335 14.45 52.94 28.71
N THR A 336 15.79 53.00 28.71
CA THR A 336 16.56 54.22 28.35
C THR A 336 17.82 53.85 27.56
N ALA A 337 18.14 54.70 26.60
CA ALA A 337 19.06 54.52 25.47
C ALA A 337 20.46 55.14 25.69
N ALA A 338 21.44 54.75 24.88
CA ALA A 338 22.51 55.58 24.24
C ALA A 338 23.57 54.65 23.60
N ALA A 339 23.74 54.65 22.27
CA ALA A 339 24.68 55.47 21.45
C ALA A 339 25.95 54.66 21.07
N ARG A 340 26.07 54.15 19.84
CA ARG A 340 26.63 54.78 18.59
C ARG A 340 28.16 54.93 18.58
N GLN A 341 28.79 54.29 17.58
CA GLN A 341 29.80 54.83 16.62
C GLN A 341 29.95 53.78 15.49
N ASN A 342 29.44 53.99 14.26
CA ASN A 342 30.04 54.67 13.08
C ASN A 342 31.46 54.17 12.76
N SER A 343 31.75 53.61 11.58
CA SER A 343 31.89 54.27 10.25
C SER A 343 32.11 53.18 9.16
N GLY A 344 31.87 53.31 7.84
CA GLY A 344 31.37 54.35 6.92
C GLY A 344 30.84 53.65 5.63
N ILE A 345 29.81 54.14 4.93
CA ILE A 345 29.78 55.27 3.95
C ILE A 345 30.61 54.91 2.70
N THR A 346 30.13 54.86 1.44
CA THR A 346 29.12 55.60 0.64
C THR A 346 28.35 54.63 -0.28
N GLY A 347 27.09 54.79 -0.74
CA GLY A 347 26.27 55.96 -1.14
C GLY A 347 26.05 55.89 -2.67
N ARG A 348 24.84 55.77 -3.26
CA ARG A 348 23.71 56.73 -3.43
C ARG A 348 22.59 55.96 -4.18
N GLY A 349 21.28 56.24 -4.12
CA GLY A 349 20.49 57.36 -3.65
C GLY A 349 18.98 57.00 -3.62
N ARG A 350 18.20 57.91 -3.01
CA ARG A 350 16.88 57.75 -2.34
C ARG A 350 15.60 57.60 -3.23
N PRO A 351 14.46 57.18 -2.59
CA PRO A 351 13.04 57.24 -3.03
C PRO A 351 12.37 58.54 -2.47
N PRO A 352 11.03 58.70 -2.19
CA PRO A 352 9.81 57.90 -2.44
C PRO A 352 8.56 58.72 -2.92
N GLY A 353 7.43 58.05 -3.13
CA GLY A 353 6.13 58.73 -3.31
C GLY A 353 4.90 57.80 -3.19
N ALA A 354 4.26 57.82 -2.03
CA ALA A 354 2.85 57.49 -1.75
C ALA A 354 2.40 58.55 -0.70
N PRO A 355 1.11 58.94 -0.54
CA PRO A 355 -0.08 58.08 -0.56
C PRO A 355 -1.40 58.75 -1.05
N GLN A 356 -2.49 57.98 -1.17
CA GLN A 356 -3.82 58.42 -0.71
C GLN A 356 -4.79 57.23 -0.51
N LYS A 357 -5.80 57.48 0.33
CA LYS A 357 -6.61 56.56 1.16
C LYS A 357 -8.10 56.87 0.89
N GLN A 358 -8.99 55.98 1.38
CA GLN A 358 -10.47 56.12 1.56
C GLN A 358 -11.33 55.83 0.31
N GLN A 359 -12.51 55.18 0.34
CA GLN A 359 -13.47 54.69 1.35
C GLN A 359 -14.42 53.69 0.64
N GLY A 360 -14.85 52.55 1.23
CA GLY A 360 -16.24 52.41 1.72
C GLY A 360 -16.93 51.13 1.19
N VAL A 361 -17.63 50.41 2.07
CA VAL A 361 -18.39 49.12 1.94
C VAL A 361 -19.56 49.24 2.95
N PRO A 362 -20.71 48.49 2.99
CA PRO A 362 -21.58 47.71 2.04
C PRO A 362 -23.10 48.14 2.23
N PRO A 363 -24.20 47.31 2.31
CA PRO A 363 -24.60 45.95 1.81
C PRO A 363 -26.06 45.88 1.20
N GLU A 364 -26.58 44.63 1.01
CA GLU A 364 -28.01 44.20 0.87
C GLU A 364 -28.68 44.30 -0.52
N ALA A 365 -29.53 43.38 -1.02
CA ALA A 365 -30.45 42.47 -0.36
C ALA A 365 -30.83 41.22 -1.21
N ALA A 366 -31.28 40.16 -0.53
CA ALA A 366 -32.09 39.06 -1.08
C ALA A 366 -33.55 39.53 -1.34
N PRO A 367 -34.33 38.81 -2.17
CA PRO A 367 -35.46 38.08 -1.56
C PRO A 367 -35.87 36.75 -2.24
N LEU A 368 -36.40 35.83 -1.43
CA LEU A 368 -37.44 34.82 -1.76
C LEU A 368 -38.82 35.45 -1.41
N PRO A 369 -40.01 35.05 -1.96
CA PRO A 369 -40.51 33.67 -2.01
C PRO A 369 -41.40 33.27 -3.23
N THR A 370 -41.79 31.98 -3.22
CA THR A 370 -42.71 31.20 -4.08
C THR A 370 -44.12 31.77 -4.33
N PRO A 371 -44.85 31.20 -5.31
CA PRO A 371 -46.20 30.72 -5.05
C PRO A 371 -46.41 29.24 -5.43
N LYS A 372 -47.12 28.50 -4.55
CA LYS A 372 -47.87 27.29 -4.89
C LYS A 372 -49.17 27.70 -5.62
N SER A 373 -49.59 26.89 -6.59
CA SER A 373 -50.94 26.26 -6.68
C SER A 373 -51.33 26.00 -8.15
N ARG A 374 -51.43 24.73 -8.53
CA ARG A 374 -52.72 24.04 -8.63
C ARG A 374 -52.51 22.55 -8.49
#